data_AF-A0A847ADR5-F1
#
_entry.id   AF-A0A847ADR5-F1
#
_cell.length_a   1.000
_cell.length_b   1.000
_cell.length_c   1.000
_cell.angle_alpha   90.00
_cell.angle_beta   90.00
_cell.angle_gamma   90.00
#
_symmetry.space_group_name_H-M   'P 1'
#
loop_
_entity.id
_entity.type
_entity.pdbx_description
1 polymer ?
#
loop_
_entity_poly.entity_id
_entity_poly.type
_entity_poly.pdbx_seq_one_letter_code
_entity_poly.pdbx_strand_id
1 'polypeptide(L)'
;MQQENKSLCPICNERLTLFKETLRGIKICSKHMAEAGIFPEDRVNEPDEFYTIEEIKSRIEYIRTNTGEVGGGKQTICPICRDILAMSRIKLQGGIKICEIHLKEAGYDRNNPNSKPFSQVSLEEIKESIRLKSPAEDSNEIFEQRFDPVPREDVERFKRTKQIGQIIAFDDENKNWALLSPPDGEIRLILPYDTIIGFELIEDGKTIEQKGLGRAVAGGLLFGAAGAIVGAVTTSKKIDEICRYLRIKITLDDIIRPAVYADIITETTPKETVAYQESWNYAQEIISVLQNIIDKYHKVATITTIEEVKQFKELLDLGIITEEEFVKKKKELLGL
;
A
#
# COMPACT_ATOMS: atom_id res chain seq x y z
N MET A 1 10.28 52.96 -38.34
CA MET A 1 10.35 52.31 -37.01
C MET A 1 9.01 51.63 -36.77
N GLN A 2 9.04 50.30 -36.71
CA GLN A 2 7.86 49.43 -36.70
C GLN A 2 7.08 49.60 -35.39
N GLN A 3 5.76 49.77 -35.49
CA GLN A 3 4.84 49.69 -34.37
C GLN A 3 4.82 48.24 -33.88
N GLU A 4 5.49 47.95 -32.77
CA GLU A 4 5.37 46.65 -32.11
C GLU A 4 3.90 46.41 -31.74
N ASN A 5 3.31 45.38 -32.32
CA ASN A 5 1.95 44.94 -32.07
C ASN A 5 1.85 44.54 -30.58
N LYS A 6 1.23 45.39 -29.76
CA LYS A 6 1.21 45.26 -28.30
C LYS A 6 0.32 44.08 -27.90
N SER A 7 0.92 42.92 -27.64
CA SER A 7 0.23 41.71 -27.20
C SER A 7 -0.44 41.90 -25.82
N LEU A 8 -1.71 41.53 -25.70
CA LEU A 8 -2.48 41.51 -24.44
C LEU A 8 -2.42 40.11 -23.79
N CYS A 9 -2.55 40.04 -22.47
CA CYS A 9 -2.64 38.77 -21.75
C CYS A 9 -4.02 38.13 -21.97
N PRO A 10 -4.12 36.86 -22.39
CA PRO A 10 -5.42 36.22 -22.62
C PRO A 10 -6.22 35.89 -21.35
N ILE A 11 -5.62 36.11 -20.16
CA ILE A 11 -6.23 35.82 -18.85
C ILE A 11 -6.85 37.08 -18.24
N CYS A 12 -6.10 38.18 -18.12
CA CYS A 12 -6.62 39.44 -17.56
C CYS A 12 -6.90 40.53 -18.58
N ASN A 13 -6.58 40.31 -19.87
CA ASN A 13 -6.73 41.29 -20.94
C ASN A 13 -5.89 42.59 -20.76
N GLU A 14 -4.91 42.58 -19.87
CA GLU A 14 -3.99 43.71 -19.67
C GLU A 14 -2.81 43.66 -20.65
N ARG A 15 -2.17 44.81 -20.88
CA ARG A 15 -1.00 44.93 -21.76
C ARG A 15 0.20 44.18 -21.17
N LEU A 16 0.78 43.29 -21.95
CA LEU A 16 1.96 42.53 -21.53
C LEU A 16 3.21 43.42 -21.56
N THR A 17 3.80 43.64 -20.39
CA THR A 17 5.04 44.41 -20.19
C THR A 17 6.28 43.51 -20.35
N LEU A 18 7.44 43.90 -19.80
CA LEU A 18 8.69 43.11 -19.84
C LEU A 18 8.57 41.75 -19.12
N PHE A 19 7.68 41.62 -18.13
CA PHE A 19 7.51 40.41 -17.32
C PHE A 19 6.37 39.53 -17.87
N LYS A 20 6.70 38.78 -18.92
CA LYS A 20 5.80 37.86 -19.61
C LYS A 20 6.53 36.58 -20.00
N GLU A 21 5.79 35.49 -20.00
CA GLU A 21 6.28 34.18 -20.36
C GLU A 21 5.52 33.67 -21.58
N THR A 22 6.14 32.79 -22.35
CA THR A 22 5.56 32.27 -23.60
C THR A 22 5.29 30.78 -23.42
N LEU A 23 4.03 30.38 -23.57
CA LEU A 23 3.60 28.99 -23.46
C LEU A 23 2.83 28.63 -24.73
N ARG A 24 3.25 27.58 -25.44
CA ARG A 24 2.77 27.23 -26.79
C ARG A 24 2.73 28.43 -27.77
N GLY A 25 3.72 29.33 -27.70
CA GLY A 25 3.78 30.53 -28.55
C GLY A 25 2.87 31.69 -28.12
N ILE A 26 2.07 31.52 -27.06
CA ILE A 26 1.16 32.54 -26.53
C ILE A 26 1.82 33.23 -25.33
N LYS A 27 1.81 34.56 -25.32
CA LYS A 27 2.41 35.34 -24.23
C LYS A 27 1.40 35.57 -23.09
N ILE A 28 1.79 35.22 -21.87
CA ILE A 28 1.01 35.34 -20.64
C ILE A 28 1.84 36.14 -19.63
N CYS A 29 1.22 36.92 -18.73
CA CYS A 29 2.00 37.64 -17.73
C CYS A 29 2.50 36.68 -16.64
N SER A 30 3.73 36.91 -16.17
CA SER A 30 4.37 36.04 -15.16
C SER A 30 3.55 35.94 -13.87
N LYS A 31 2.77 36.96 -13.54
CA LYS A 31 1.84 36.94 -12.40
C LYS A 31 0.80 35.80 -12.51
N HIS A 32 0.13 35.65 -13.66
CA HIS A 32 -0.86 34.57 -13.82
C HIS A 32 -0.21 33.19 -13.91
N MET A 33 1.00 33.08 -14.44
CA MET A 33 1.77 31.83 -14.41
C MET A 33 2.08 31.39 -12.97
N ALA A 34 2.58 32.32 -12.15
CA ALA A 34 2.83 32.08 -10.73
C ALA A 34 1.55 31.76 -9.95
N GLU A 35 0.44 32.46 -10.23
CA GLU A 35 -0.87 32.17 -9.64
C GLU A 35 -1.43 30.80 -10.05
N ALA A 36 -1.02 30.26 -11.20
CA ALA A 36 -1.35 28.90 -11.61
C ALA A 36 -0.44 27.83 -10.97
N GLY A 37 0.56 28.26 -10.17
CA GLY A 37 1.60 27.42 -9.61
C GLY A 37 2.53 26.84 -10.67
N ILE A 38 2.76 27.57 -11.77
CA ILE A 38 3.64 27.18 -12.88
C ILE A 38 4.85 28.12 -12.86
N PHE A 39 6.01 27.58 -12.48
CA PHE A 39 7.25 28.36 -12.36
C PHE A 39 8.26 27.99 -13.45
N PRO A 40 9.09 28.95 -13.91
CA PRO A 40 10.08 28.70 -14.95
C PRO A 40 11.02 27.52 -14.69
N GLU A 41 11.36 27.28 -13.42
CA GLU A 41 12.31 26.26 -13.00
C GLU A 41 11.74 24.83 -13.10
N ASP A 42 10.42 24.67 -12.98
CA ASP A 42 9.73 23.36 -13.04
C ASP A 42 9.59 22.84 -14.48
N ARG A 43 9.73 23.72 -15.47
CA ARG A 43 9.57 23.42 -16.91
C ARG A 43 10.77 22.73 -17.57
N VAL A 44 11.86 22.58 -16.82
CA VAL A 44 13.06 21.88 -17.31
C VAL A 44 12.77 20.37 -17.48
N ASN A 45 11.81 19.82 -16.73
CA ASN A 45 11.43 18.40 -16.75
C ASN A 45 10.04 18.12 -17.36
N GLU A 46 9.17 19.13 -17.45
CA GLU A 46 7.88 19.06 -18.14
C GLU A 46 7.82 20.19 -19.18
N PRO A 47 7.98 19.91 -20.49
CA PRO A 47 7.98 20.96 -21.51
C PRO A 47 6.67 21.78 -21.49
N ASP A 48 6.78 23.08 -21.84
CA ASP A 48 5.68 24.07 -21.98
C ASP A 48 4.49 23.62 -22.87
N GLU A 49 4.53 22.41 -23.43
CA GLU A 49 3.51 21.81 -24.27
C GLU A 49 2.29 21.30 -23.49
N PHE A 50 2.29 21.19 -22.17
CA PHE A 50 1.18 20.52 -21.46
C PHE A 50 0.01 21.39 -21.02
N TYR A 51 0.10 22.72 -21.10
CA TYR A 51 -0.93 23.60 -20.54
C TYR A 51 -1.63 24.47 -21.59
N THR A 52 -2.96 24.50 -21.56
CA THR A 52 -3.83 25.40 -22.33
C THR A 52 -4.21 26.65 -21.51
N ILE A 53 -4.72 27.70 -22.17
CA ILE A 53 -5.14 28.93 -21.46
C ILE A 53 -6.29 28.62 -20.49
N GLU A 54 -7.22 27.74 -20.91
CA GLU A 54 -8.35 27.28 -20.11
C GLU A 54 -7.87 26.53 -18.87
N GLU A 55 -6.91 25.62 -18.99
CA GLU A 55 -6.32 24.91 -17.85
C GLU A 55 -5.58 25.84 -16.89
N ILE A 56 -4.86 26.84 -17.42
CA ILE A 56 -4.20 27.86 -16.59
C ILE A 56 -5.26 28.68 -15.85
N LYS A 57 -6.36 29.07 -16.51
CA LYS A 57 -7.49 29.78 -15.86
C LYS A 57 -8.15 28.91 -14.79
N SER A 58 -8.43 27.64 -15.08
CA SER A 58 -9.02 26.71 -14.11
C SER A 58 -8.10 26.44 -12.93
N ARG A 59 -6.78 26.35 -13.15
CA ARG A 59 -5.78 26.24 -12.06
C ARG A 59 -5.70 27.51 -11.24
N ILE A 60 -5.64 28.69 -11.88
CA ILE A 60 -5.66 29.97 -11.17
C ILE A 60 -6.95 30.11 -10.37
N GLU A 61 -8.10 29.75 -10.94
CA GLU A 61 -9.39 29.80 -10.26
C GLU A 61 -9.40 28.83 -9.08
N TYR A 62 -8.99 27.58 -9.28
CA TYR A 62 -8.82 26.58 -8.22
C TYR A 62 -7.85 27.04 -7.12
N ILE A 63 -6.72 27.64 -7.49
CA ILE A 63 -5.70 28.13 -6.56
C ILE A 63 -6.15 29.41 -5.87
N ARG A 64 -6.86 30.33 -6.53
CA ARG A 64 -7.44 31.54 -5.94
C ARG A 64 -8.61 31.21 -5.01
N THR A 65 -9.40 30.17 -5.33
CA THR A 65 -10.43 29.67 -4.43
C THR A 65 -9.82 28.93 -3.25
N ASN A 66 -8.62 28.35 -3.40
CA ASN A 66 -8.07 27.42 -2.41
C ASN A 66 -6.76 27.88 -1.74
N THR A 67 -6.18 29.05 -2.05
CA THR A 67 -4.88 29.47 -1.48
C THR A 67 -4.68 31.00 -1.42
N GLY A 68 -3.96 31.47 -0.40
CA GLY A 68 -3.48 32.85 -0.25
C GLY A 68 -1.94 32.91 -0.11
N GLU A 69 -1.36 34.05 -0.49
CA GLU A 69 0.07 34.36 -0.67
C GLU A 69 1.00 34.22 0.57
N VAL A 70 2.31 34.01 0.32
CA VAL A 70 3.39 34.57 1.20
C VAL A 70 4.65 35.01 0.47
N GLY A 71 4.88 36.33 0.51
CA GLY A 71 6.04 36.95 1.15
C GLY A 71 5.49 38.04 2.08
N GLY A 72 5.83 38.05 3.38
CA GLY A 72 5.23 39.01 4.32
C GLY A 72 3.70 38.90 4.44
N GLY A 73 3.19 37.67 4.58
CA GLY A 73 1.76 37.35 4.58
C GLY A 73 1.53 35.94 5.12
N LYS A 74 0.28 35.51 5.35
CA LYS A 74 -0.03 34.25 6.04
C LYS A 74 0.34 33.05 5.16
N GLN A 75 1.35 32.25 5.54
CA GLN A 75 1.51 30.92 4.95
C GLN A 75 0.25 30.12 5.25
N THR A 76 -0.55 29.88 4.21
CA THR A 76 -1.80 29.11 4.27
C THR A 76 -1.63 27.76 3.62
N ILE A 77 -0.43 27.34 3.22
CA ILE A 77 -0.19 26.03 2.60
C ILE A 77 1.01 25.36 3.25
N CYS A 78 0.90 24.07 3.54
CA CYS A 78 1.99 23.27 4.04
C CYS A 78 3.07 23.11 2.97
N PRO A 79 4.35 23.44 3.24
CA PRO A 79 5.43 23.27 2.29
C PRO A 79 5.83 21.79 2.06
N ILE A 80 5.13 20.83 2.70
CA ILE A 80 5.40 19.40 2.58
C ILE A 80 4.28 18.72 1.78
N CYS A 81 3.03 18.70 2.25
CA CYS A 81 1.90 18.13 1.47
C CYS A 81 1.19 19.08 0.51
N ARG A 82 1.46 20.39 0.58
CA ARG A 82 0.74 21.40 -0.20
C ARG A 82 -0.75 21.57 0.17
N ASP A 83 -1.17 21.09 1.33
CA ASP A 83 -2.52 21.31 1.89
C ASP A 83 -2.68 22.68 2.56
N ILE A 84 -3.93 23.16 2.60
CA ILE A 84 -4.28 24.43 3.22
C ILE A 84 -4.12 24.37 4.76
N LEU A 85 -3.26 25.22 5.30
CA LEU A 85 -3.06 25.42 6.74
C LEU A 85 -4.14 26.34 7.33
N ALA A 86 -5.21 25.71 7.82
CA ALA A 86 -6.26 26.35 8.62
C ALA A 86 -5.76 26.75 10.03
N MET A 87 -6.64 26.78 11.05
CA MET A 87 -6.31 27.29 12.40
C MET A 87 -5.14 26.56 13.08
N SER A 88 -4.90 25.28 12.77
CA SER A 88 -3.85 24.44 13.35
C SER A 88 -2.54 24.50 12.57
N ARG A 89 -1.93 25.69 12.52
CA ARG A 89 -0.64 25.92 11.83
C ARG A 89 0.49 26.14 12.82
N ILE A 90 1.59 25.42 12.64
CA ILE A 90 2.73 25.45 13.56
C ILE A 90 3.88 26.20 12.91
N LYS A 91 4.37 27.23 13.60
CA LYS A 91 5.41 28.13 13.08
C LYS A 91 6.79 27.59 13.44
N LEU A 92 7.57 27.29 12.41
CA LEU A 92 8.96 26.85 12.44
C LEU A 92 9.94 28.03 12.42
N GLN A 93 11.24 27.72 12.46
CA GLN A 93 12.32 28.68 12.22
C GLN A 93 12.11 29.43 10.89
N GLY A 94 12.47 30.72 10.85
CA GLY A 94 12.26 31.57 9.67
C GLY A 94 10.80 31.98 9.42
N GLY A 95 9.86 31.53 10.26
CA GLY A 95 8.46 31.88 10.21
C GLY A 95 7.60 31.06 9.26
N ILE A 96 8.15 29.95 8.77
CA ILE A 96 7.49 28.94 7.96
C ILE A 96 6.39 28.28 8.78
N LYS A 97 5.24 27.97 8.19
CA LYS A 97 4.13 27.25 8.83
C LYS A 97 3.95 25.91 8.17
N ILE A 98 3.71 24.88 8.98
CA ILE A 98 3.43 23.53 8.54
C ILE A 98 2.17 23.00 9.21
N CYS A 99 1.57 21.95 8.64
CA CYS A 99 0.41 21.30 9.26
C CYS A 99 0.87 20.40 10.40
N GLU A 100 -0.04 20.11 11.30
CA GLU A 100 0.24 19.26 12.46
C GLU A 100 0.59 17.82 12.05
N ILE A 101 0.07 17.36 10.91
CA ILE A 101 0.35 16.03 10.36
C ILE A 101 1.86 15.88 10.08
N HIS A 102 2.44 16.72 9.23
CA HIS A 102 3.87 16.62 8.91
C HIS A 102 4.80 16.92 10.09
N LEU A 103 4.33 17.71 11.07
CA LEU A 103 5.08 17.90 12.31
C LEU A 103 5.12 16.60 13.13
N LYS A 104 3.98 15.92 13.28
CA LYS A 104 3.89 14.61 13.96
C LYS A 104 4.63 13.52 13.20
N GLU A 105 4.53 13.50 11.88
CA GLU A 105 5.30 12.58 11.01
C GLU A 105 6.79 12.78 11.24
N ALA A 106 7.28 14.02 11.32
CA ALA A 106 8.66 14.32 11.67
C ALA A 106 9.02 13.95 13.13
N GLY A 107 8.06 13.52 13.96
CA GLY A 107 8.27 13.07 15.33
C GLY A 107 8.19 14.16 16.39
N TYR A 108 7.68 15.35 16.02
CA TYR A 108 7.54 16.48 16.91
C TYR A 108 6.09 16.55 17.43
N ASP A 109 5.94 16.49 18.75
CA ASP A 109 4.65 16.56 19.43
C ASP A 109 4.62 17.78 20.38
N ARG A 110 3.53 18.55 20.32
CA ARG A 110 3.28 19.70 21.21
C ARG A 110 3.22 19.31 22.69
N ASN A 111 2.84 18.06 22.97
CA ASN A 111 2.67 17.55 24.32
C ASN A 111 3.95 16.89 24.88
N ASN A 112 5.04 16.84 24.09
CA ASN A 112 6.30 16.27 24.53
C ASN A 112 7.21 17.36 25.15
N PRO A 113 7.41 17.39 26.49
CA PRO A 113 8.18 18.41 27.18
C PRO A 113 9.69 18.38 26.86
N ASN A 114 10.18 17.31 26.22
CA ASN A 114 11.57 17.17 25.80
C ASN A 114 11.80 17.56 24.33
N SER A 115 10.78 18.05 23.61
CA SER A 115 10.91 18.48 22.22
C SER A 115 11.56 19.86 22.12
N LYS A 116 12.42 20.07 21.10
CA LYS A 116 12.97 21.40 20.79
C LYS A 116 11.82 22.37 20.50
N PRO A 117 11.91 23.66 20.92
CA PRO A 117 10.93 24.67 20.54
C PRO A 117 10.80 24.75 19.02
N PHE A 118 9.58 24.70 18.48
CA PHE A 118 9.36 24.67 17.03
C PHE A 118 9.97 25.85 16.28
N SER A 119 10.08 27.01 16.93
CA SER A 119 10.76 28.20 16.39
C SER A 119 12.26 28.00 16.11
N GLN A 120 12.87 26.93 16.60
CA GLN A 120 14.27 26.55 16.40
C GLN A 120 14.44 25.34 15.47
N VAL A 121 13.34 24.78 14.95
CA VAL A 121 13.35 23.64 14.04
C VAL A 121 13.21 24.17 12.61
N SER A 122 14.13 23.79 11.72
CA SER A 122 14.13 24.21 10.31
C SER A 122 13.23 23.31 9.44
N LEU A 123 12.81 23.80 8.27
CA LEU A 123 12.03 22.99 7.33
C LEU A 123 12.84 21.79 6.82
N GLU A 124 14.15 21.97 6.65
CA GLU A 124 15.10 20.95 6.24
C GLU A 124 15.23 19.85 7.30
N GLU A 125 15.27 20.22 8.59
CA GLU A 125 15.28 19.25 9.71
C GLU A 125 13.98 18.43 9.75
N ILE A 126 12.82 19.05 9.47
CA ILE A 126 11.53 18.36 9.36
C ILE A 126 11.54 17.40 8.15
N LYS A 127 11.93 17.88 6.96
CA LYS A 127 11.99 17.06 5.74
C LYS A 127 12.96 15.89 5.89
N GLU A 128 14.13 16.12 6.48
CA GLU A 128 15.11 15.07 6.72
C GLU A 128 14.61 14.09 7.78
N SER A 129 13.89 14.54 8.81
CA SER A 129 13.28 13.65 9.80
C SER A 129 12.17 12.78 9.19
N ILE A 130 11.36 13.33 8.28
CA ILE A 130 10.37 12.58 7.49
C ILE A 130 11.08 11.60 6.55
N ARG A 131 12.16 12.03 5.90
CA ARG A 131 12.98 11.22 4.99
C ARG A 131 13.73 10.10 5.69
N LEU A 132 14.29 10.32 6.87
CA LEU A 132 14.97 9.29 7.68
C LEU A 132 13.96 8.34 8.34
N LYS A 133 12.71 8.80 8.53
CA LYS A 133 11.54 7.95 8.75
C LYS A 133 10.91 7.41 7.47
N SER A 134 11.50 7.68 6.30
CA SER A 134 11.22 6.99 5.05
C SER A 134 12.32 5.95 4.87
N PRO A 135 12.15 4.70 5.36
CA PRO A 135 13.01 3.63 4.89
C PRO A 135 12.69 3.41 3.40
N ALA A 136 13.70 2.92 2.69
CA ALA A 136 13.52 2.19 1.44
C ALA A 136 12.23 1.33 1.49
N GLU A 137 11.49 1.33 0.38
CA GLU A 137 10.45 0.36 -0.01
C GLU A 137 9.88 -0.52 1.12
N ASP A 138 8.57 -0.38 1.36
CA ASP A 138 7.74 -1.11 2.33
C ASP A 138 7.69 -0.57 3.77
N SER A 139 6.62 0.20 4.07
CA SER A 139 5.73 -0.07 5.22
C SER A 139 4.59 0.96 5.42
N ASN A 140 3.96 1.51 4.37
CA ASN A 140 2.66 2.18 4.53
C ASN A 140 1.83 2.36 3.23
N GLU A 141 2.06 1.54 2.20
CA GLU A 141 0.94 1.17 1.34
C GLU A 141 0.18 0.05 2.06
N ILE A 142 -0.86 0.41 2.81
CA ILE A 142 -2.03 -0.47 2.80
C ILE A 142 -2.43 -0.46 1.34
N PHE A 143 -2.10 -1.52 0.61
CA PHE A 143 -2.57 -1.71 -0.76
C PHE A 143 -4.09 -1.60 -0.65
N GLU A 144 -4.70 -0.50 -1.07
CA GLU A 144 -6.16 -0.37 -1.11
C GLU A 144 -6.64 -1.40 -2.12
N GLN A 145 -6.88 -2.62 -1.63
CA GLN A 145 -7.40 -3.70 -2.43
C GLN A 145 -8.77 -3.26 -2.93
N ARG A 146 -8.84 -2.98 -4.23
CA ARG A 146 -10.10 -2.65 -4.88
C ARG A 146 -10.92 -3.93 -4.99
N PHE A 147 -11.97 -4.00 -4.20
CA PHE A 147 -12.99 -5.03 -4.30
C PHE A 147 -14.19 -4.47 -5.04
N ASP A 148 -14.67 -5.22 -6.03
CA ASP A 148 -15.98 -4.97 -6.59
C ASP A 148 -17.03 -5.28 -5.51
N PRO A 149 -18.16 -4.54 -5.47
CA PRO A 149 -19.23 -4.82 -4.53
C PRO A 149 -19.70 -6.28 -4.66
N VAL A 150 -19.76 -6.99 -3.54
CA VAL A 150 -20.27 -8.36 -3.51
C VAL A 150 -21.79 -8.30 -3.73
N PRO A 151 -22.36 -9.07 -4.69
CA PRO A 151 -23.80 -9.12 -4.90
C PRO A 151 -24.55 -9.48 -3.61
N ARG A 152 -25.67 -8.80 -3.33
CA ARG A 152 -26.45 -9.02 -2.10
C ARG A 152 -26.91 -10.48 -1.94
N GLU A 153 -27.28 -11.12 -3.05
CA GLU A 153 -27.70 -12.53 -3.04
C GLU A 153 -26.57 -13.46 -2.57
N ASP A 154 -25.32 -13.16 -2.91
CA ASP A 154 -24.16 -13.96 -2.48
C ASP A 154 -23.89 -13.75 -1.00
N VAL A 155 -24.04 -12.51 -0.51
CA VAL A 155 -23.97 -12.19 0.93
C VAL A 155 -25.05 -12.93 1.72
N GLU A 156 -26.29 -12.97 1.22
CA GLU A 156 -27.41 -13.66 1.86
C GLU A 156 -27.25 -15.19 1.87
N ARG A 157 -26.61 -15.76 0.83
CA ARG A 157 -26.33 -17.20 0.74
C ARG A 157 -25.13 -17.62 1.58
N PHE A 158 -24.21 -16.71 1.88
CA PHE A 158 -23.00 -17.00 2.63
C PHE A 158 -23.32 -17.33 4.09
N LYS A 159 -23.08 -18.58 4.48
CA LYS A 159 -23.31 -19.07 5.84
C LYS A 159 -22.00 -19.05 6.61
N ARG A 160 -21.89 -18.14 7.58
CA ARG A 160 -20.72 -18.05 8.48
C ARG A 160 -20.68 -19.26 9.43
N THR A 161 -20.16 -20.40 8.97
CA THR A 161 -19.95 -21.59 9.81
C THR A 161 -18.80 -21.36 10.79
N LYS A 162 -17.83 -20.52 10.39
CA LYS A 162 -16.76 -20.03 11.26
C LYS A 162 -16.39 -18.61 10.90
N GLN A 163 -16.04 -17.81 11.90
CA GLN A 163 -15.50 -16.47 11.73
C GLN A 163 -14.33 -16.26 12.69
N ILE A 164 -13.28 -15.59 12.22
CA ILE A 164 -12.10 -15.25 13.00
C ILE A 164 -11.92 -13.73 12.95
N GLY A 165 -12.16 -13.08 14.11
CA GLY A 165 -12.19 -11.62 14.23
C GLY A 165 -13.18 -10.97 13.25
N GLN A 166 -12.90 -9.72 12.88
CA GLN A 166 -13.57 -9.00 11.78
C GLN A 166 -12.72 -9.03 10.51
N ILE A 167 -12.01 -10.14 10.29
CA ILE A 167 -10.96 -10.28 9.28
C ILE A 167 -11.41 -11.25 8.19
N ILE A 168 -11.85 -12.45 8.57
CA ILE A 168 -12.20 -13.52 7.64
C ILE A 168 -13.32 -14.40 8.19
N ALA A 169 -14.18 -14.87 7.29
CA ALA A 169 -15.21 -15.86 7.59
C ALA A 169 -15.16 -17.03 6.61
N PHE A 170 -15.70 -18.16 7.04
CA PHE A 170 -15.71 -19.42 6.35
C PHE A 170 -17.13 -19.97 6.30
N ASP A 171 -17.47 -20.55 5.15
CA ASP A 171 -18.72 -21.22 4.85
C ASP A 171 -18.42 -22.66 4.44
N ASP A 172 -18.39 -23.53 5.44
CA ASP A 172 -18.14 -24.96 5.23
C ASP A 172 -19.34 -25.68 4.60
N GLU A 173 -20.52 -25.06 4.51
CA GLU A 173 -21.65 -25.67 3.81
C GLU A 173 -21.48 -25.48 2.30
N ASN A 174 -21.25 -24.25 1.86
CA ASN A 174 -21.11 -23.88 0.45
C ASN A 174 -19.67 -23.95 -0.07
N LYS A 175 -18.69 -24.24 0.82
CA LYS A 175 -17.24 -24.31 0.51
C LYS A 175 -16.65 -23.00 0.00
N ASN A 176 -17.04 -21.91 0.64
CA ASN A 176 -16.58 -20.55 0.34
C ASN A 176 -15.90 -19.91 1.56
N TRP A 177 -15.00 -18.98 1.32
CA TRP A 177 -14.47 -18.09 2.34
C TRP A 177 -14.77 -16.64 1.96
N ALA A 178 -14.76 -15.76 2.97
CA ALA A 178 -15.03 -14.35 2.78
C ALA A 178 -14.04 -13.47 3.52
N LEU A 179 -13.53 -12.44 2.83
CA LEU A 179 -12.76 -11.38 3.47
C LEU A 179 -13.71 -10.34 4.05
N LEU A 180 -13.43 -9.90 5.28
CA LEU A 180 -14.26 -8.96 6.00
C LEU A 180 -13.62 -7.57 6.08
N SER A 181 -14.45 -6.56 6.24
CA SER A 181 -14.08 -5.17 6.46
C SER A 181 -14.10 -4.86 7.96
N PRO A 182 -12.99 -4.47 8.60
CA PRO A 182 -13.06 -3.79 9.88
C PRO A 182 -13.67 -2.39 9.72
N PRO A 183 -14.40 -1.85 10.70
CA PRO A 183 -14.72 -2.45 12.01
C PRO A 183 -16.03 -3.27 12.04
N ASP A 184 -16.88 -3.13 11.03
CA ASP A 184 -18.26 -3.64 10.99
C ASP A 184 -18.39 -5.12 10.60
N GLY A 185 -17.32 -5.72 10.07
CA GLY A 185 -17.29 -7.12 9.63
C GLY A 185 -18.07 -7.34 8.33
N GLU A 186 -18.29 -6.29 7.55
CA GLU A 186 -18.96 -6.39 6.24
C GLU A 186 -18.15 -7.26 5.28
N ILE A 187 -18.84 -8.03 4.44
CA ILE A 187 -18.18 -8.90 3.46
C ILE A 187 -17.67 -8.05 2.30
N ARG A 188 -16.34 -8.06 2.08
CA ARG A 188 -15.68 -7.39 0.94
C ARG A 188 -15.48 -8.30 -0.26
N LEU A 189 -15.37 -9.60 -0.01
CA LEU A 189 -15.08 -10.60 -1.03
C LEU A 189 -15.62 -11.95 -0.58
N ILE A 190 -16.16 -12.73 -1.52
CA ILE A 190 -16.48 -14.15 -1.33
C ILE A 190 -15.79 -14.93 -2.44
N LEU A 191 -15.06 -15.98 -2.09
CA LEU A 191 -14.41 -16.86 -3.06
C LEU A 191 -14.54 -18.33 -2.64
N PRO A 192 -14.52 -19.27 -3.61
CA PRO A 192 -14.48 -20.70 -3.31
C PRO A 192 -13.18 -21.14 -2.64
N TYR A 193 -13.24 -22.22 -1.86
CA TYR A 193 -12.08 -22.80 -1.18
C TYR A 193 -10.98 -23.31 -2.13
N ASP A 194 -11.35 -23.88 -3.28
CA ASP A 194 -10.42 -24.43 -4.26
C ASP A 194 -9.58 -23.38 -4.99
N THR A 195 -9.94 -22.09 -4.85
CA THR A 195 -9.13 -20.98 -5.35
C THR A 195 -7.88 -20.74 -4.48
N ILE A 196 -7.84 -21.22 -3.24
CA ILE A 196 -6.72 -20.96 -2.31
C ILE A 196 -5.58 -21.93 -2.58
N ILE A 197 -4.49 -21.44 -3.17
CA ILE A 197 -3.30 -22.24 -3.49
C ILE A 197 -2.13 -22.01 -2.54
N GLY A 198 -2.23 -21.01 -1.65
CA GLY A 198 -1.19 -20.75 -0.67
C GLY A 198 -1.49 -19.57 0.25
N PHE A 199 -0.64 -19.39 1.26
CA PHE A 199 -0.64 -18.22 2.12
C PHE A 199 0.76 -17.88 2.63
N GLU A 200 0.93 -16.62 3.06
CA GLU A 200 2.10 -16.10 3.77
C GLU A 200 1.61 -15.24 4.95
N LEU A 201 1.98 -15.58 6.18
CA LEU A 201 1.84 -14.72 7.36
C LEU A 201 3.02 -13.75 7.38
N ILE A 202 2.73 -12.45 7.35
CA ILE A 202 3.72 -11.38 7.24
C ILE A 202 3.60 -10.45 8.43
N GLU A 203 4.72 -10.24 9.14
CA GLU A 203 4.88 -9.24 10.19
C GLU A 203 5.99 -8.28 9.78
N ASP A 204 5.68 -6.99 9.66
CA ASP A 204 6.65 -5.93 9.31
C ASP A 204 7.53 -6.25 8.09
N GLY A 205 6.91 -6.87 7.07
CA GLY A 205 7.55 -7.24 5.79
C GLY A 205 8.28 -8.57 5.83
N LYS A 206 8.38 -9.20 6.99
CA LYS A 206 9.01 -10.51 7.18
C LYS A 206 7.96 -11.60 7.12
N THR A 207 8.14 -12.56 6.23
CA THR A 207 7.35 -13.79 6.24
C THR A 207 7.70 -14.62 7.47
N ILE A 208 6.72 -14.81 8.35
CA ILE A 208 6.81 -15.59 9.57
C ILE A 208 6.51 -17.07 9.26
N GLU A 209 5.46 -17.32 8.49
CA GLU A 209 5.00 -18.66 8.15
C GLU A 209 4.37 -18.66 6.76
N GLN A 210 4.51 -19.74 5.99
CA GLN A 210 3.95 -19.83 4.65
C GLN A 210 3.64 -21.27 4.23
N LYS A 211 2.70 -21.41 3.28
CA LYS A 211 2.37 -22.66 2.62
C LYS A 211 1.94 -22.41 1.18
N GLY A 212 2.25 -23.32 0.26
CA GLY A 212 1.71 -23.28 -1.10
C GLY A 212 1.79 -24.61 -1.84
N LEU A 213 1.19 -24.69 -3.03
CA LEU A 213 1.28 -25.86 -3.91
C LEU A 213 2.71 -26.02 -4.43
N GLY A 214 3.36 -27.13 -4.10
CA GLY A 214 4.69 -27.50 -4.62
C GLY A 214 5.89 -26.69 -4.10
N ARG A 215 5.66 -25.55 -3.44
CA ARG A 215 6.74 -24.79 -2.77
C ARG A 215 6.92 -25.32 -1.35
N ALA A 216 7.81 -26.29 -1.22
CA ALA A 216 8.44 -26.56 0.07
C ALA A 216 9.18 -25.30 0.53
N VAL A 217 8.84 -24.86 1.74
CA VAL A 217 9.53 -23.89 2.60
C VAL A 217 10.98 -23.61 2.17
N ALA A 218 11.16 -22.61 1.29
CA ALA A 218 12.46 -22.05 0.95
C ALA A 218 12.49 -20.60 1.44
N GLY A 219 12.46 -20.45 2.77
CA GLY A 219 12.53 -19.16 3.46
C GLY A 219 11.50 -19.04 4.58
N GLY A 220 11.95 -19.10 5.82
CA GLY A 220 11.11 -18.94 7.03
C GLY A 220 10.88 -20.26 7.75
N LEU A 221 11.30 -20.32 9.01
CA LEU A 221 11.24 -21.51 9.84
C LEU A 221 9.83 -22.10 9.90
N LEU A 222 9.71 -23.41 9.68
CA LEU A 222 8.61 -24.19 10.26
C LEU A 222 8.79 -24.18 11.79
N PHE A 223 8.42 -23.08 12.44
CA PHE A 223 8.24 -23.05 13.89
C PHE A 223 6.96 -23.80 14.27
N GLY A 224 6.92 -25.09 13.92
CA GLY A 224 6.05 -26.02 14.59
C GLY A 224 6.28 -25.87 16.11
N ALA A 225 5.21 -25.58 16.84
CA ALA A 225 5.17 -25.52 18.31
C ALA A 225 5.95 -24.40 19.03
N ALA A 226 6.37 -23.30 18.39
CA ALA A 226 7.08 -22.22 19.09
C ALA A 226 6.15 -21.15 19.71
N GLY A 227 5.34 -21.56 20.69
CA GLY A 227 4.78 -20.65 21.70
C GLY A 227 5.85 -20.17 22.70
N ALA A 228 7.01 -19.72 22.20
CA ALA A 228 8.20 -19.44 23.01
C ALA A 228 8.79 -18.04 22.77
N ILE A 229 7.97 -17.07 22.36
CA ILE A 229 8.36 -15.64 22.38
C ILE A 229 7.83 -14.96 23.65
N VAL A 230 7.84 -15.68 24.77
CA VAL A 230 7.69 -15.10 26.10
C VAL A 230 8.93 -15.47 26.90
N GLY A 231 9.92 -14.57 26.88
CA GLY A 231 11.02 -14.56 27.84
C GLY A 231 12.39 -15.02 27.34
N ALA A 232 13.08 -14.20 26.54
CA ALA A 232 14.55 -14.23 26.50
C ALA A 232 15.12 -12.84 26.14
N VAL A 233 15.65 -12.20 27.17
CA VAL A 233 16.29 -10.89 27.14
C VAL A 233 17.56 -10.95 26.29
N THR A 234 17.60 -10.27 25.14
CA THR A 234 18.87 -9.84 24.51
C THR A 234 18.71 -8.46 23.82
N THR A 235 18.86 -7.41 24.62
CA THR A 235 19.57 -6.16 24.33
C THR A 235 19.70 -5.69 22.85
N SER A 236 18.56 -5.39 22.20
CA SER A 236 18.42 -4.41 21.10
C SER A 236 16.99 -3.83 21.10
N LYS A 237 16.66 -3.15 22.20
CA LYS A 237 15.37 -3.13 22.90
C LYS A 237 14.25 -2.17 22.42
N LYS A 238 14.08 -1.84 21.13
CA LYS A 238 12.90 -1.03 20.74
C LYS A 238 12.20 -1.38 19.43
N ILE A 239 12.90 -1.97 18.45
CA ILE A 239 12.30 -2.25 17.14
C ILE A 239 11.65 -3.63 17.09
N ASP A 240 12.16 -4.62 17.83
CA ASP A 240 11.59 -5.98 17.87
C ASP A 240 10.39 -6.15 18.82
N GLU A 241 10.14 -5.16 19.67
CA GLU A 241 9.04 -5.13 20.66
C GLU A 241 7.75 -4.52 20.09
N ILE A 242 7.79 -3.97 18.88
CA ILE A 242 6.67 -3.29 18.24
C ILE A 242 6.37 -3.98 16.91
N CYS A 243 5.11 -4.31 16.67
CA CYS A 243 4.60 -4.74 15.37
C CYS A 243 3.94 -3.54 14.69
N ARG A 244 4.41 -3.16 13.49
CA ARG A 244 3.81 -2.07 12.70
C ARG A 244 2.59 -2.57 11.93
N TYR A 245 2.67 -3.78 11.39
CA TYR A 245 1.55 -4.46 10.78
C TYR A 245 1.70 -5.99 10.83
N LEU A 246 0.56 -6.66 10.84
CA LEU A 246 0.43 -8.11 10.78
C LEU A 246 -0.66 -8.44 9.77
N ARG A 247 -0.35 -9.25 8.75
CA ARG A 247 -1.30 -9.58 7.69
C ARG A 247 -1.05 -10.98 7.14
N ILE A 248 -2.07 -11.57 6.55
CA ILE A 248 -1.96 -12.83 5.81
C ILE A 248 -2.18 -12.54 4.33
N LYS A 249 -1.18 -12.77 3.50
CA LYS A 249 -1.31 -12.80 2.05
C LYS A 249 -1.86 -14.16 1.65
N ILE A 250 -3.04 -14.21 1.06
CA ILE A 250 -3.65 -15.44 0.53
C ILE A 250 -3.39 -15.44 -0.98
N THR A 251 -2.69 -16.47 -1.47
CA THR A 251 -2.40 -16.64 -2.90
C THR A 251 -3.52 -17.45 -3.55
N LEU A 252 -3.99 -16.97 -4.70
CA LEU A 252 -5.14 -17.51 -5.41
C LEU A 252 -4.76 -18.06 -6.78
N ASP A 253 -5.45 -19.11 -7.22
CA ASP A 253 -5.43 -19.59 -8.61
C ASP A 253 -6.29 -18.70 -9.51
N ASP A 254 -5.91 -17.42 -9.60
CA ASP A 254 -6.62 -16.42 -10.39
C ASP A 254 -5.59 -15.43 -10.96
N ILE A 255 -5.52 -15.35 -12.30
CA ILE A 255 -4.58 -14.46 -12.99
C ILE A 255 -4.93 -12.98 -12.79
N ILE A 256 -6.23 -12.67 -12.65
CA ILE A 256 -6.72 -11.30 -12.47
C ILE A 256 -6.52 -10.87 -11.02
N ARG A 257 -6.79 -11.78 -10.07
CA ARG A 257 -6.60 -11.55 -8.64
C ARG A 257 -5.67 -12.62 -8.03
N PRO A 258 -4.36 -12.53 -8.26
CA PRO A 258 -3.41 -13.57 -7.85
C PRO A 258 -3.20 -13.65 -6.33
N ALA A 259 -3.55 -12.60 -5.60
CA ALA A 259 -3.49 -12.59 -4.15
C ALA A 259 -4.49 -11.59 -3.56
N VAL A 260 -4.86 -11.84 -2.31
CA VAL A 260 -5.50 -10.87 -1.43
C VAL A 260 -4.77 -10.80 -0.10
N TYR A 261 -5.00 -9.74 0.67
CA TYR A 261 -4.43 -9.58 2.00
C TYR A 261 -5.55 -9.48 3.05
N ALA A 262 -5.44 -10.31 4.08
CA ALA A 262 -6.21 -10.23 5.29
C ALA A 262 -5.39 -9.49 6.34
N ASP A 263 -5.66 -8.19 6.50
CA ASP A 263 -4.97 -7.34 7.47
C ASP A 263 -5.53 -7.57 8.87
N ILE A 264 -4.64 -7.83 9.83
CA ILE A 264 -4.97 -8.15 11.22
C ILE A 264 -4.59 -6.97 12.13
N ILE A 265 -3.36 -6.47 11.97
CA ILE A 265 -2.87 -5.25 12.61
C ILE A 265 -2.53 -4.26 11.51
N THR A 266 -3.18 -3.10 11.52
CA THR A 266 -2.95 -1.98 10.59
C THR A 266 -2.35 -0.75 11.28
N GLU A 267 -2.28 -0.77 12.61
CA GLU A 267 -1.71 0.29 13.43
C GLU A 267 -0.55 -0.24 14.28
N THR A 268 0.44 0.63 14.51
CA THR A 268 1.62 0.27 15.30
C THR A 268 1.24 -0.19 16.71
N THR A 269 1.50 -1.46 17.01
CA THR A 269 1.05 -2.17 18.21
C THR A 269 2.22 -2.78 18.96
N PRO A 270 2.47 -2.45 20.24
CA PRO A 270 3.49 -3.11 21.05
C PRO A 270 3.13 -4.58 21.31
N LYS A 271 4.10 -5.49 21.17
CA LYS A 271 3.90 -6.95 21.24
C LYS A 271 3.52 -7.47 22.63
N GLU A 272 3.82 -6.70 23.67
CA GLU A 272 3.42 -7.00 25.05
C GLU A 272 1.93 -6.75 25.32
N THR A 273 1.23 -6.08 24.40
CA THR A 273 -0.19 -5.75 24.58
C THR A 273 -1.08 -6.97 24.33
N VAL A 274 -2.21 -7.01 25.02
CA VAL A 274 -3.27 -8.00 24.79
C VAL A 274 -3.78 -7.93 23.34
N ALA A 275 -3.85 -6.72 22.76
CA ALA A 275 -4.28 -6.52 21.38
C ALA A 275 -3.36 -7.24 20.37
N TYR A 276 -2.04 -7.18 20.58
CA TYR A 276 -1.11 -7.96 19.77
C TYR A 276 -1.29 -9.47 19.96
N GLN A 277 -1.41 -9.92 21.21
CA GLN A 277 -1.58 -11.35 21.52
C GLN A 277 -2.87 -11.92 20.91
N GLU A 278 -3.97 -11.17 20.97
CA GLU A 278 -5.24 -11.53 20.34
C GLU A 278 -5.11 -11.59 18.82
N SER A 279 -4.49 -10.57 18.21
CA SER A 279 -4.21 -10.52 16.78
C SER A 279 -3.33 -11.69 16.33
N TRP A 280 -2.34 -12.06 17.12
CA TRP A 280 -1.48 -13.22 16.88
C TRP A 280 -2.28 -14.52 16.93
N ASN A 281 -3.18 -14.66 17.91
CA ASN A 281 -4.06 -15.84 17.99
C ASN A 281 -4.99 -15.93 16.77
N TYR A 282 -5.55 -14.80 16.31
CA TYR A 282 -6.32 -14.76 15.06
C TYR A 282 -5.46 -15.20 13.88
N ALA A 283 -4.24 -14.70 13.75
CA ALA A 283 -3.33 -15.08 12.68
C ALA A 283 -3.07 -16.59 12.65
N GLN A 284 -2.74 -17.17 13.81
CA GLN A 284 -2.47 -18.61 13.98
C GLN A 284 -3.69 -19.48 13.66
N GLU A 285 -4.87 -19.02 14.06
CA GLU A 285 -6.11 -19.73 13.75
C GLU A 285 -6.45 -19.67 12.26
N ILE A 286 -6.27 -18.50 11.61
CA ILE A 286 -6.52 -18.34 10.17
C ILE A 286 -5.60 -19.25 9.36
N ILE A 287 -4.29 -19.20 9.60
CA ILE A 287 -3.34 -20.04 8.84
C ILE A 287 -3.61 -21.53 9.07
N SER A 288 -4.06 -21.95 10.26
CA SER A 288 -4.46 -23.33 10.53
C SER A 288 -5.68 -23.77 9.71
N VAL A 289 -6.67 -22.88 9.53
CA VAL A 289 -7.83 -23.17 8.68
C VAL A 289 -7.43 -23.22 7.20
N LEU A 290 -6.64 -22.25 6.74
CA LEU A 290 -6.14 -22.22 5.35
C LEU A 290 -5.28 -23.45 5.04
N GLN A 291 -4.44 -23.89 5.97
CA GLN A 291 -3.64 -25.12 5.89
C GLN A 291 -4.53 -26.34 5.59
N ASN A 292 -5.62 -26.50 6.34
CA ASN A 292 -6.59 -27.59 6.18
C ASN A 292 -7.33 -27.51 4.85
N ILE A 293 -7.71 -26.31 4.41
CA ILE A 293 -8.34 -26.10 3.09
C ILE A 293 -7.38 -26.55 1.99
N ILE A 294 -6.15 -26.03 1.98
CA ILE A 294 -5.14 -26.39 0.97
C ILE A 294 -4.88 -27.91 0.96
N ASP A 295 -4.71 -28.52 2.14
CA ASP A 295 -4.49 -29.98 2.26
C ASP A 295 -5.69 -30.81 1.80
N LYS A 296 -6.90 -30.28 1.85
CA LYS A 296 -8.09 -31.00 1.42
C LYS A 296 -8.30 -30.90 -0.09
N TYR A 297 -8.10 -29.72 -0.67
CA TYR A 297 -8.45 -29.44 -2.06
C TYR A 297 -7.32 -29.73 -3.04
N HIS A 298 -6.05 -29.63 -2.61
CA HIS A 298 -4.91 -29.78 -3.53
C HIS A 298 -3.99 -30.96 -3.23
N LYS A 299 -4.22 -31.70 -2.14
CA LYS A 299 -3.55 -33.00 -1.89
C LYS A 299 -4.00 -34.08 -2.88
N VAL A 300 -5.24 -34.00 -3.37
CA VAL A 300 -5.75 -34.90 -4.41
C VAL A 300 -5.03 -34.65 -5.73
N ALA A 301 -4.85 -33.39 -6.13
CA ALA A 301 -4.12 -33.01 -7.33
C ALA A 301 -2.68 -33.54 -7.33
N THR A 302 -1.96 -33.43 -6.20
CA THR A 302 -0.58 -33.96 -6.08
C THR A 302 -0.53 -35.48 -6.11
N ILE A 303 -1.49 -36.18 -5.52
CA ILE A 303 -1.59 -37.64 -5.61
C ILE A 303 -1.86 -38.07 -7.06
N THR A 304 -2.80 -37.42 -7.76
CA THR A 304 -3.08 -37.70 -9.18
C THR A 304 -1.86 -37.43 -10.06
N THR A 305 -1.15 -36.31 -9.86
CA THR A 305 0.08 -36.01 -10.60
C THR A 305 1.17 -37.06 -10.36
N ILE A 306 1.31 -37.55 -9.12
CA ILE A 306 2.27 -38.62 -8.79
C ILE A 306 1.85 -39.95 -9.44
N GLU A 307 0.56 -40.25 -9.47
CA GLU A 307 0.02 -41.44 -10.15
C GLU A 307 0.23 -41.37 -11.67
N GLU A 308 0.00 -40.22 -12.29
CA GLU A 308 0.29 -39.97 -13.71
C GLU A 308 1.80 -40.14 -14.00
N VAL A 309 2.68 -39.60 -13.15
CA VAL A 309 4.13 -39.80 -13.31
C VAL A 309 4.52 -41.28 -13.19
N LYS A 310 3.87 -42.06 -12.31
CA LYS A 310 4.08 -43.52 -12.21
C LYS A 310 3.62 -44.24 -13.47
N GLN A 311 2.45 -43.91 -14.00
CA GLN A 311 1.93 -44.49 -15.25
C GLN A 311 2.86 -44.19 -16.43
N PHE A 312 3.37 -42.97 -16.53
CA PHE A 312 4.35 -42.62 -17.56
C PHE A 312 5.68 -43.36 -17.38
N LYS A 313 6.11 -43.64 -16.14
CA LYS A 313 7.29 -44.47 -15.89
C LYS A 313 7.07 -45.93 -16.33
N GLU A 314 5.88 -46.47 -16.12
CA GLU A 314 5.51 -47.81 -16.62
C GLU A 314 5.55 -47.87 -18.16
N LEU A 315 5.06 -46.84 -18.85
CA LEU A 315 5.14 -46.77 -20.33
C LEU A 315 6.59 -46.74 -20.82
N LEU A 316 7.48 -46.06 -20.11
CA LEU A 316 8.92 -46.05 -20.39
C LEU A 316 9.55 -47.43 -20.15
N ASP A 317 9.20 -48.08 -19.04
CA ASP A 317 9.73 -49.41 -18.70
C ASP A 317 9.23 -50.50 -19.66
N LEU A 318 8.03 -50.33 -20.23
CA LEU A 318 7.50 -51.16 -21.31
C LEU A 318 8.09 -50.83 -22.69
N GLY A 319 8.92 -49.79 -22.81
CA GLY A 319 9.54 -49.36 -24.07
C GLY A 319 8.55 -48.72 -25.05
N ILE A 320 7.39 -48.27 -24.57
CA ILE A 320 6.34 -47.62 -25.39
C ILE A 320 6.72 -46.16 -25.68
N ILE A 321 7.38 -45.50 -24.73
CA ILE A 321 7.91 -44.14 -24.88
C ILE A 321 9.41 -44.12 -24.63
N THR A 322 10.07 -43.07 -25.12
CA THR A 322 11.50 -42.82 -24.90
C THR A 322 11.77 -42.11 -23.58
N GLU A 323 13.01 -42.19 -23.09
CA GLU A 323 13.46 -41.47 -21.88
C GLU A 323 13.25 -39.95 -22.01
N GLU A 324 13.45 -39.42 -23.22
CA GLU A 324 13.29 -37.99 -23.53
C GLU A 324 11.82 -37.55 -23.42
N GLU A 325 10.88 -38.37 -23.91
CA GLU A 325 9.45 -38.13 -23.80
C GLU A 325 8.97 -38.22 -22.34
N PHE A 326 9.47 -39.20 -21.59
CA PHE A 326 9.19 -39.34 -20.16
C PHE A 326 9.68 -38.12 -19.37
N VAL A 327 10.93 -37.69 -19.59
CA VAL A 327 11.51 -36.53 -18.90
C VAL A 327 10.74 -35.25 -19.22
N LYS A 328 10.36 -35.05 -20.49
CA LYS A 328 9.56 -33.89 -20.90
C LYS A 328 8.21 -33.88 -20.19
N LYS A 329 7.49 -35.00 -20.18
CA LYS A 329 6.17 -35.07 -19.55
C LYS A 329 6.23 -34.98 -18.02
N LYS A 330 7.26 -35.56 -17.40
CA LYS A 330 7.51 -35.44 -15.96
C LYS A 330 7.72 -33.99 -15.53
N LYS A 331 8.46 -33.19 -16.30
CA LYS A 331 8.65 -31.75 -16.00
C LYS A 331 7.35 -30.98 -16.12
N GLU A 332 6.56 -31.25 -17.17
CA GLU A 332 5.25 -30.63 -17.38
C GLU A 332 4.29 -30.95 -16.23
N LEU A 333 4.19 -32.22 -15.81
CA LEU A 333 3.33 -32.66 -14.72
C LEU A 333 3.74 -32.07 -13.35
N LEU A 334 5.05 -31.91 -13.11
CA LEU A 334 5.57 -31.41 -11.83
C LEU A 334 5.74 -29.87 -11.78
N GLY A 335 5.50 -29.16 -12.89
CA GLY A 335 5.69 -27.71 -12.96
C GLY A 335 7.14 -27.25 -12.76
N LEU A 336 8.11 -28.01 -13.30
CA LEU A 336 9.57 -27.81 -13.12
C LEU A 336 10.30 -27.26 -14.35
#